data_AF-A0A950C8I1-F1
#
_entry.id   AF-A0A950C8I1-F1
#
_cell.length_a   1.000
_cell.length_b   1.000
_cell.length_c   1.000
_cell.angle_alpha   90.00
_cell.angle_beta   90.00
_cell.angle_gamma   90.00
#
_symmetry.space_group_name_H-M   'P 1'
#
loop_
_entity.id
_entity.type
_entity.pdbx_description
1 polymer ?
#
loop_
_entity_poly.entity_id
_entity_poly.type
_entity_poly.pdbx_seq_one_letter_code
_entity_poly.pdbx_strand_id
1 'polypeptide(L)'
;VDLMRFGADAPRGAMDYLFIELMLWAQRAGYRWFNLGMAPLSGLEAHPLAPAWHRVGNFIFRHGEHFYNFEGLRRYKSKFAPEWEPRYLAARGGIALPRVLVDVSVLIARGMKELFTR
;
A
#
# COMPACT_ATOMS: atom_id res chain seq x y z
N VAL A 1 -1.86 -2.23 12.48
CA VAL A 1 -0.59 -3.00 12.57
C VAL A 1 0.43 -2.31 11.70
N ASP A 2 1.67 -2.14 12.16
CA ASP A 2 2.74 -1.46 11.42
C ASP A 2 3.70 -2.46 10.78
N LEU A 3 4.42 -3.23 11.60
CA LEU A 3 5.36 -4.25 11.13
C LEU A 3 4.77 -5.65 11.18
N MET A 4 5.05 -6.41 10.13
CA MET A 4 4.60 -7.79 9.95
C MET A 4 5.72 -8.61 9.33
N ARG A 5 6.12 -9.70 9.99
CA ARG A 5 7.20 -10.60 9.55
C ARG A 5 6.86 -12.03 9.93
N PHE A 6 7.31 -12.98 9.13
CA PHE A 6 7.20 -14.41 9.42
C PHE A 6 8.53 -15.10 9.10
N GLY A 7 8.83 -16.17 9.84
CA GLY A 7 10.02 -17.00 9.62
C GLY A 7 9.83 -17.97 8.46
N ALA A 8 10.93 -18.55 7.97
CA ALA A 8 10.89 -19.58 6.91
C ALA A 8 10.07 -20.81 7.32
N ASP A 9 10.08 -21.14 8.62
CA ASP A 9 9.35 -22.29 9.19
C ASP A 9 7.89 -21.96 9.54
N ALA A 10 7.41 -20.75 9.23
CA ALA A 10 6.04 -20.38 9.53
C ALA A 10 5.05 -21.23 8.72
N PRO A 11 4.05 -21.86 9.35
CA PRO A 11 3.10 -22.68 8.64
C PRO A 11 2.24 -21.84 7.69
N ARG A 12 1.72 -22.48 6.65
CA ARG A 12 0.77 -21.83 5.73
C ARG A 12 -0.43 -21.32 6.53
N GLY A 13 -0.79 -20.06 6.33
CA GLY A 13 -1.89 -19.41 7.05
C GLY A 13 -1.53 -18.81 8.41
N ALA A 14 -0.26 -18.89 8.86
CA ALA A 14 0.17 -18.27 10.12
C ALA A 14 -0.21 -16.79 10.20
N MET A 15 -0.09 -16.07 9.07
CA MET A 15 -0.43 -14.65 9.00
C MET A 15 -1.94 -14.40 9.07
N ASP A 16 -2.75 -15.27 8.47
CA ASP A 16 -4.21 -15.19 8.56
C ASP A 16 -4.65 -15.40 10.00
N TYR A 17 -4.12 -16.43 10.66
CA TYR A 17 -4.37 -16.72 12.07
C TYR A 17 -3.97 -15.55 12.98
N LEU A 18 -2.77 -14.98 12.77
CA LEU A 18 -2.30 -13.83 13.56
C LEU A 18 -3.27 -12.64 13.48
N PHE A 19 -3.76 -12.30 12.27
CA PHE A 19 -4.71 -11.21 12.13
C PHE A 19 -6.06 -11.51 12.78
N ILE A 20 -6.56 -12.74 12.65
CA ILE A 20 -7.81 -13.17 13.30
C ILE A 20 -7.69 -12.99 14.82
N GLU A 21 -6.61 -13.50 15.42
CA GLU A 21 -6.39 -13.38 16.87
C GLU A 21 -6.24 -11.92 17.31
N LEU A 22 -5.56 -11.07 16.53
CA LEU A 22 -5.44 -9.64 16.83
C LEU A 22 -6.80 -8.93 16.77
N MET A 23 -7.65 -9.25 15.80
CA MET A 23 -9.00 -8.68 15.68
C MET A 23 -9.89 -9.15 16.84
N LEU A 24 -9.87 -10.44 17.18
CA LEU A 24 -10.64 -10.98 18.30
C LEU A 24 -10.17 -10.40 19.64
N TRP A 25 -8.86 -10.26 19.83
CA TRP A 25 -8.31 -9.58 21.00
C TRP A 25 -8.78 -8.11 21.06
N ALA A 26 -8.70 -7.38 19.95
CA ALA A 26 -9.10 -5.98 19.89
C ALA A 26 -10.61 -5.81 20.19
N GLN A 27 -11.44 -6.72 19.68
CA GLN A 27 -12.86 -6.77 19.98
C GLN A 27 -13.11 -6.96 21.48
N ARG A 28 -12.44 -7.95 22.11
CA ARG A 28 -12.55 -8.18 23.57
C ARG A 28 -12.08 -6.99 24.40
N ALA A 29 -11.11 -6.23 23.90
CA ALA A 29 -10.63 -5.01 24.51
C ALA A 29 -11.53 -3.77 24.25
N GLY A 30 -12.63 -3.92 23.51
CA GLY A 30 -13.61 -2.85 23.26
C GLY A 30 -13.26 -1.91 22.10
N TYR A 31 -12.28 -2.25 21.26
CA TYR A 31 -12.01 -1.47 20.04
C TYR A 31 -13.10 -1.69 18.99
N ARG A 32 -13.50 -0.60 18.32
CA ARG A 32 -14.53 -0.63 17.27
C ARG A 32 -13.99 -0.86 15.87
N TRP A 33 -12.75 -0.45 15.63
CA TRP A 33 -12.11 -0.48 14.31
C TRP A 33 -10.73 -1.12 14.38
N PHE A 34 -10.39 -1.89 13.36
CA PHE A 34 -9.07 -2.48 13.20
C PHE A 34 -8.45 -2.03 11.87
N ASN A 35 -7.33 -1.31 11.93
CA ASN A 35 -6.65 -0.83 10.73
C ASN A 35 -5.68 -1.88 10.18
N LEU A 36 -6.04 -2.45 9.01
CA LEU A 36 -5.25 -3.43 8.25
C LEU A 36 -4.09 -2.79 7.44
N GLY A 37 -3.95 -1.48 7.49
CA GLY A 37 -3.02 -0.70 6.67
C GLY A 37 -3.52 -0.51 5.24
N MET A 38 -2.85 0.37 4.49
CA MET A 38 -3.19 0.69 3.11
C MET A 38 -2.91 -0.46 2.13
N ALA A 39 -3.74 -0.58 1.09
CA ALA A 39 -3.41 -1.31 -0.14
C ALA A 39 -3.28 -0.25 -1.25
N PRO A 40 -2.08 0.27 -1.49
CA PRO A 40 -1.90 1.40 -2.40
C PRO A 40 -2.23 0.99 -3.84
N LEU A 41 -2.72 1.96 -4.62
CA LEU A 41 -2.94 1.87 -6.06
C LEU A 41 -3.93 0.80 -6.56
N SER A 42 -4.50 -0.04 -5.70
CA SER A 42 -5.46 -1.11 -6.06
C SER A 42 -6.83 -0.60 -6.53
N GLY A 43 -7.03 0.71 -6.64
CA GLY A 43 -8.25 1.37 -7.10
C GLY A 43 -7.98 2.45 -8.15
N LEU A 44 -6.79 2.45 -8.76
CA LEU A 44 -6.53 3.26 -9.96
C LEU A 44 -7.24 2.60 -11.15
N GLU A 45 -8.56 2.78 -11.25
CA GLU A 45 -9.25 2.52 -12.50
C GLU A 45 -8.77 3.55 -13.54
N ALA A 46 -8.44 3.06 -14.74
CA ALA A 46 -8.02 3.89 -15.86
C ALA A 46 -9.20 4.77 -16.32
N HIS A 47 -9.31 5.98 -15.77
CA HIS A 47 -10.33 6.93 -16.20
C HIS A 47 -9.97 7.49 -17.59
N PRO A 48 -10.83 7.34 -18.61
CA PRO A 48 -10.52 7.67 -20.02
C PRO A 48 -10.36 9.18 -20.33
N LEU A 49 -10.48 10.06 -19.34
CA LEU A 49 -10.48 11.53 -19.51
C LEU A 49 -9.30 12.23 -18.82
N ALA A 50 -8.21 11.53 -18.49
CA ALA A 50 -7.10 12.11 -17.74
C ALA A 50 -5.85 12.36 -18.64
N PRO A 51 -5.77 13.48 -19.37
CA PRO A 51 -4.79 13.72 -20.45
C PRO A 51 -3.33 13.89 -20.01
N ALA A 52 -2.99 13.81 -18.71
CA ALA A 52 -1.63 14.03 -18.20
C ALA A 52 -1.08 12.90 -17.30
N TRP A 53 -1.60 11.67 -17.41
CA TRP A 53 -1.15 10.52 -16.59
C TRP A 53 0.01 9.70 -17.16
N HIS A 54 0.38 9.85 -18.44
CA HIS A 54 1.38 8.97 -19.07
C HIS A 54 2.78 8.99 -18.39
N ARG A 55 3.22 10.13 -17.84
CA ARG A 55 4.52 10.23 -17.12
C ARG A 55 4.44 9.76 -15.67
N VAL A 56 3.29 9.94 -15.03
CA VAL A 56 3.03 9.46 -13.67
C VAL A 56 2.83 7.93 -13.68
N GLY A 57 2.14 7.41 -14.69
CA GLY A 57 1.99 5.98 -14.94
C GLY A 57 3.32 5.28 -15.11
N ASN A 58 4.25 5.83 -15.91
CA ASN A 58 5.61 5.26 -16.03
C ASN A 58 6.41 5.32 -14.72
N PHE A 59 6.22 6.35 -13.89
CA PHE A 59 6.88 6.44 -12.59
C PHE A 59 6.30 5.42 -11.60
N ILE A 60 4.97 5.32 -11.54
CA ILE A 60 4.24 4.33 -10.74
C ILE A 60 4.50 2.91 -11.22
N PHE A 61 4.63 2.67 -12.51
CA PHE A 61 4.89 1.34 -13.06
C PHE A 61 6.33 0.90 -12.80
N ARG A 62 7.31 1.79 -13.03
CA ARG A 62 8.74 1.50 -12.79
C ARG A 62 9.11 1.38 -11.31
N HIS A 63 8.39 2.05 -10.40
CA HIS A 63 8.61 1.89 -8.96
C HIS A 63 7.58 0.95 -8.31
N GLY A 64 6.43 0.71 -8.94
CA GLY A 64 5.33 -0.08 -8.41
C GLY A 64 5.50 -1.58 -8.57
N GLU A 65 6.21 -2.05 -9.61
CA GLU A 65 6.67 -3.45 -9.69
C GLU A 65 7.53 -3.83 -8.46
N HIS A 66 8.26 -2.87 -7.89
CA HIS A 66 9.07 -3.04 -6.67
C HIS A 66 8.26 -2.90 -5.36
N PHE A 67 7.08 -2.28 -5.41
CA PHE A 67 6.22 -2.15 -4.25
C PHE A 67 5.17 -3.26 -4.26
N TYR A 68 5.57 -4.51 -4.03
CA TYR A 68 4.65 -5.62 -3.77
C TYR A 68 3.66 -5.96 -4.89
N ASN A 69 3.24 -7.22 -4.92
CA ASN A 69 2.04 -7.63 -5.65
C ASN A 69 0.81 -6.95 -5.01
N PHE A 70 0.55 -5.67 -5.34
CA PHE A 70 -0.48 -4.83 -4.71
C PHE A 70 -1.87 -5.44 -4.82
N GLU A 71 -2.13 -6.10 -5.95
CA GLU A 71 -3.34 -6.88 -6.17
C GLU A 71 -3.42 -8.06 -5.18
N GLY A 72 -2.31 -8.76 -4.97
CA GLY A 72 -2.17 -9.79 -3.94
C GLY A 72 -2.41 -9.26 -2.52
N LEU A 73 -1.89 -8.08 -2.18
CA LEU A 73 -2.09 -7.45 -0.87
C LEU A 73 -3.55 -7.01 -0.66
N ARG A 74 -4.17 -6.39 -1.68
CA ARG A 74 -5.59 -6.03 -1.67
C ARG A 74 -6.45 -7.28 -1.50
N ARG A 75 -6.20 -8.32 -2.29
CA ARG A 75 -6.89 -9.62 -2.22
C ARG A 75 -6.70 -10.29 -0.86
N TYR A 76 -5.50 -10.25 -0.31
CA TYR A 76 -5.20 -10.76 1.03
C TYR A 76 -6.08 -10.07 2.08
N LYS A 77 -6.14 -8.74 2.07
CA LYS A 77 -6.94 -7.95 3.03
C LYS A 77 -8.44 -8.12 2.82
N SER A 78 -8.90 -8.37 1.59
CA SER A 78 -10.31 -8.64 1.29
C SER A 78 -10.89 -9.84 2.06
N LYS A 79 -10.05 -10.81 2.46
CA LYS A 79 -10.49 -11.98 3.25
C LYS A 79 -11.21 -11.59 4.56
N PHE A 80 -10.89 -10.41 5.09
CA PHE A 80 -11.45 -9.90 6.35
C PHE A 80 -12.67 -8.99 6.15
N ALA A 81 -13.19 -8.88 4.93
CA ALA A 81 -14.30 -8.00 4.56
C ALA A 81 -14.20 -6.56 5.13
N PRO A 82 -13.06 -5.84 4.93
CA PRO A 82 -12.90 -4.51 5.48
C PRO A 82 -13.68 -3.46 4.71
N GLU A 83 -13.98 -2.35 5.38
CA GLU A 83 -14.42 -1.11 4.73
C GLU A 83 -13.22 -0.39 4.10
N TRP A 84 -13.36 -0.01 2.83
CA TRP A 84 -12.27 0.63 2.06
C TRP A 84 -12.43 2.15 2.06
N GLU A 85 -11.44 2.83 2.62
CA GLU A 85 -11.35 4.29 2.58
C GLU A 85 -10.24 4.75 1.63
N PRO A 86 -10.51 5.70 0.72
CA PRO A 86 -9.46 6.29 -0.10
C PRO A 86 -8.50 7.12 0.75
N ARG A 87 -7.23 7.14 0.35
CA ARG A 87 -6.18 7.99 0.91
C ARG A 87 -5.58 8.83 -0.22
N TYR A 88 -5.44 10.14 0.03
CA TYR A 88 -5.03 11.11 -0.98
C TYR A 88 -3.69 11.75 -0.60
N LEU A 89 -2.90 12.08 -1.63
CA LEU A 89 -1.72 12.91 -1.50
C LEU A 89 -2.12 14.37 -1.78
N ALA A 90 -2.03 15.23 -0.77
CA ALA A 90 -2.23 16.66 -0.94
C ALA A 90 -0.93 17.31 -1.42
N ALA A 91 -0.97 17.94 -2.61
CA ALA A 91 0.17 18.61 -3.21
C ALA A 91 -0.29 19.82 -4.02
N ARG A 92 0.62 20.78 -4.23
CA ARG A 92 0.38 21.88 -5.17
C ARG A 92 0.28 21.31 -6.58
N GLY A 93 -0.82 21.62 -7.27
CA GLY A 93 -1.08 21.13 -8.63
C GLY A 93 -0.12 21.68 -9.69
N GLY A 94 -0.22 21.15 -10.91
CA GLY A 94 0.61 21.55 -12.04
C GLY A 94 1.97 20.86 -12.08
N ILE A 95 2.99 21.59 -12.54
CA ILE A 95 4.34 21.05 -12.83
C ILE A 95 5.08 20.56 -11.57
N ALA A 96 4.63 20.96 -10.37
CA ALA A 96 5.21 20.51 -9.11
C ALA A 96 4.87 19.04 -8.77
N LEU A 97 3.77 18.49 -9.28
CA LEU A 97 3.27 17.17 -8.87
C LEU A 97 4.26 16.02 -9.16
N PRO A 98 4.90 15.92 -10.34
CA PRO A 98 5.92 14.90 -10.58
C PRO A 98 7.10 14.97 -9.60
N ARG A 99 7.51 16.19 -9.21
CA ARG A 99 8.61 16.37 -8.25
C ARG A 99 8.21 15.89 -6.86
N VAL A 100 7.00 16.24 -6.40
CA VAL A 100 6.47 15.79 -5.12
C VAL A 100 6.39 14.26 -5.06
N LEU A 101 5.96 13.60 -6.15
CA LEU A 101 5.92 12.14 -6.22
C LEU A 101 7.32 11.52 -6.09
N VAL A 102 8.33 12.09 -6.77
CA VAL A 102 9.72 11.65 -6.63
C VAL A 102 10.22 11.84 -5.20
N ASP A 103 10.01 13.01 -4.60
CA ASP A 103 10.47 13.33 -3.24
C ASP A 103 9.84 12.37 -2.22
N VAL A 104 8.55 12.09 -2.33
CA VAL A 104 7.83 11.13 -1.47
C VAL A 104 8.37 9.71 -1.66
N SER A 105 8.59 9.27 -2.90
CA SER A 105 9.15 7.94 -3.17
C SER A 105 10.57 7.77 -2.61
N VAL A 106 11.43 8.78 -2.76
CA VAL A 106 12.79 8.76 -2.20
C VAL A 106 12.76 8.72 -0.68
N LEU A 107 11.84 9.45 -0.05
CA LEU A 107 11.66 9.44 1.39
C LEU A 107 11.19 8.06 1.90
N ILE A 108 10.22 7.44 1.23
CA ILE A 108 9.71 6.10 1.57
C ILE A 108 10.81 5.04 1.42
N ALA A 109 11.58 5.11 0.34
CA ALA A 109 12.68 4.19 0.06
C ALA A 109 13.93 4.44 0.90
N ARG A 110 13.93 5.40 1.84
CA ARG A 110 15.08 5.75 2.69
C ARG A 110 16.34 6.17 1.92
N GLY A 111 16.21 6.72 0.70
CA GLY A 111 17.29 7.37 -0.05
C GLY A 111 17.40 6.97 -1.53
N MET A 112 18.02 7.84 -2.35
CA MET A 112 18.14 7.66 -3.81
C MET A 112 18.92 6.42 -4.23
N LYS A 113 19.91 5.99 -3.44
CA LYS A 113 20.69 4.78 -3.76
C LYS A 113 19.81 3.53 -3.73
N GLU A 114 18.91 3.39 -2.77
CA GLU A 114 18.02 2.21 -2.72
C GLU A 114 17.00 2.19 -3.88
N LEU A 115 16.70 3.35 -4.46
CA LEU A 115 15.80 3.49 -5.61
C LEU A 115 16.37 2.93 -6.93
N PHE A 116 17.70 2.93 -7.07
CA PHE A 116 18.38 2.57 -8.33
C PHE A 116 19.28 1.33 -8.22
N THR A 117 19.49 0.77 -7.02
CA THR A 117 20.54 -0.24 -6.79
C THR A 117 19.99 -1.66 -6.54
N ARG A 118 18.73 -1.99 -6.92
CA ARG A 118 18.21 -3.38 -6.83
C ARG A 118 17.28 -3.77 -7.96
#